data_AF-A0A382ETB1-F1
#
_entry.id   AF-A0A382ETB1-F1
#
_cell.length_a   1.000
_cell.length_b   1.000
_cell.length_c   1.000
_cell.angle_alpha   90.00
_cell.angle_beta   90.00
_cell.angle_gamma   90.00
#
_symmetry.space_group_name_H-M   'P 1'
#
loop_
_entity.id
_entity.type
_entity.pdbx_description
1 polymer ?
#
loop_
_entity_poly.entity_id
_entity_poly.type
_entity_poly.pdbx_seq_one_letter_code
_entity_poly.pdbx_strand_id
1 'polypeptide(L)'
;MKLAKNIERLGTESAFKILAEAKKLEAEGKKIIHLSLGQPDFKSPKHVVEATKKALDDGHHGYVLPNGTIECRNAVTRKIKKLYNADIDPERVIIMPGGKPTMYYAITLFGEPSAEIIYPDPGFPIYESMI
;
A
#
# COMPACT_ATOMS: atom_id res chain seq x y z
N MET A 1 8.04 12.88 -27.75
CA MET A 1 7.23 13.11 -26.53
C MET A 1 8.15 13.62 -25.44
N LYS A 2 7.84 14.72 -24.76
CA LYS A 2 8.64 15.24 -23.64
C LYS A 2 8.05 14.72 -22.33
N LEU A 3 8.82 13.95 -21.57
CA LEU A 3 8.42 13.45 -20.26
C LEU A 3 8.70 14.50 -19.17
N ALA A 4 7.98 14.41 -18.05
CA ALA A 4 8.27 15.21 -16.87
C ALA A 4 9.51 14.67 -16.15
N LYS A 5 10.38 15.56 -15.64
CA LYS A 5 11.69 15.18 -15.05
C LYS A 5 11.57 14.26 -13.83
N ASN A 6 10.48 14.34 -13.08
CA ASN A 6 10.24 13.49 -11.93
C ASN A 6 10.18 11.98 -12.27
N ILE A 7 9.90 11.61 -13.53
CA ILE A 7 9.92 10.21 -13.96
C ILE A 7 11.33 9.60 -13.87
N GLU A 8 12.38 10.42 -13.96
CA GLU A 8 13.78 9.97 -13.90
C GLU A 8 14.19 9.52 -12.49
N ARG A 9 13.41 9.89 -11.46
CA ARG A 9 13.65 9.50 -10.05
C ARG A 9 13.04 8.16 -9.67
N LEU A 10 12.11 7.65 -10.49
CA LEU A 10 11.45 6.39 -10.19
C LEU A 10 12.46 5.24 -10.31
N GLY A 11 12.83 4.68 -9.16
CA GLY A 11 13.66 3.48 -9.09
C GLY A 11 12.92 2.26 -9.64
N THR A 12 13.67 1.19 -9.92
CA THR A 12 13.07 -0.09 -10.27
C THR A 12 12.89 -0.96 -9.04
N GLU A 13 11.67 -1.45 -8.82
CA GLU A 13 11.39 -2.41 -7.75
C GLU A 13 11.94 -3.79 -8.14
N SER A 14 13.21 -4.02 -7.78
CA SER A 14 14.03 -5.17 -8.19
C SER A 14 13.37 -6.53 -7.95
N ALA A 15 12.52 -6.63 -6.92
CA ALA A 15 11.72 -7.83 -6.61
C ALA A 15 10.85 -8.29 -7.79
N PHE A 16 10.27 -7.36 -8.56
CA PHE A 16 9.45 -7.71 -9.73
C PHE A 16 10.27 -8.18 -10.92
N LYS A 17 11.49 -7.66 -11.08
CA LYS A 17 12.43 -8.16 -12.10
C LYS A 17 12.81 -9.62 -11.80
N ILE A 18 13.14 -9.90 -10.54
CA ILE A 18 13.44 -11.27 -10.07
C ILE A 18 12.23 -12.18 -10.26
N LEU A 19 11.02 -11.71 -9.94
CA LEU A 19 9.79 -12.48 -10.15
C LEU A 19 9.57 -12.85 -11.62
N ALA A 20 9.80 -11.92 -12.55
CA ALA A 20 9.63 -12.17 -13.98
C ALA A 20 10.63 -13.23 -14.48
N GLU A 21 11.88 -13.15 -14.05
CA GLU A 21 12.90 -14.14 -14.37
C GLU A 21 12.60 -15.51 -13.75
N ALA A 22 12.20 -15.54 -12.48
CA ALA A 22 11.78 -16.75 -11.79
C ALA A 22 10.65 -17.47 -12.54
N LYS A 23 9.61 -16.73 -12.97
CA LYS A 23 8.50 -17.29 -13.76
C LYS A 23 8.94 -17.87 -15.10
N LYS A 24 9.93 -17.25 -15.76
CA LYS A 24 10.50 -17.80 -16.99
C LYS A 24 11.19 -19.14 -16.73
N LEU A 25 11.99 -19.23 -15.67
CA LEU A 25 12.67 -20.46 -15.29
C LEU A 25 11.68 -21.56 -14.88
N GLU A 26 10.60 -21.23 -14.18
CA GLU A 26 9.50 -22.16 -13.88
C GLU A 26 8.85 -22.71 -15.15
N ALA A 27 8.60 -21.84 -16.15
CA ALA A 27 8.06 -22.25 -17.45
C ALA A 27 9.00 -23.18 -18.24
N GLU A 28 10.31 -23.09 -17.99
CA GLU A 28 11.33 -24.02 -18.52
C GLU A 28 11.40 -25.34 -17.72
N GLY A 29 10.52 -25.54 -16.74
CA GLY A 29 10.46 -26.75 -15.90
C GLY A 29 11.43 -26.76 -14.73
N LYS A 30 12.07 -25.63 -14.41
CA LYS A 30 12.99 -25.53 -13.26
C LYS A 30 12.20 -25.38 -11.97
N LYS A 31 12.67 -26.06 -10.92
CA LYS A 31 12.12 -25.91 -9.56
C LYS A 31 12.65 -24.64 -8.92
N ILE A 32 11.75 -23.69 -8.66
CA ILE A 32 12.07 -22.40 -8.03
C ILE A 32 11.51 -22.33 -6.61
N ILE A 33 12.27 -21.72 -5.69
CA ILE A 33 11.83 -21.38 -4.34
C ILE A 33 11.83 -19.86 -4.22
N HIS A 34 10.66 -19.28 -4.00
CA HIS A 34 10.49 -17.82 -3.92
C HIS A 34 10.75 -17.33 -2.50
N LEU A 35 11.81 -16.53 -2.33
CA LEU A 35 12.17 -15.87 -1.06
C LEU A 35 12.28 -14.34 -1.23
N SER A 36 11.76 -13.79 -2.32
CA SER A 36 11.99 -12.40 -2.75
C SER A 36 10.78 -11.47 -2.63
N LEU A 37 9.57 -12.01 -2.45
CA LEU A 37 8.33 -11.23 -2.40
C LEU A 37 7.80 -11.08 -0.97
N GLY A 38 7.40 -9.86 -0.62
CA GLY A 38 6.82 -9.54 0.69
C GLY A 38 5.31 -9.82 0.82
N GLN A 39 4.67 -10.47 -0.16
CA GLN A 39 3.27 -10.85 -0.06
C GLN A 39 3.15 -12.16 0.73
N PRO A 40 2.26 -12.23 1.74
CA PRO A 40 1.98 -13.50 2.42
C PRO A 40 1.40 -14.57 1.48
N ASP A 41 1.70 -15.84 1.78
CA ASP A 41 1.26 -17.01 1.03
C ASP A 41 -0.18 -17.47 1.37
N PHE A 42 -0.72 -16.99 2.50
CA PHE A 42 -2.08 -17.32 2.92
C PHE A 42 -3.15 -16.50 2.18
N LYS A 43 -4.32 -17.11 2.02
CA LYS A 43 -5.51 -16.45 1.45
C LYS A 43 -6.08 -15.43 2.42
N SER A 44 -6.76 -14.42 1.89
CA SER A 44 -7.56 -13.49 2.70
C SER A 44 -8.48 -14.25 3.66
N PRO A 45 -8.58 -13.84 4.95
CA PRO A 45 -9.42 -14.53 5.92
C PRO A 45 -10.88 -14.66 5.48
N LYS A 46 -11.50 -15.82 5.71
CA LYS A 46 -12.86 -16.13 5.22
C LYS A 46 -13.89 -15.07 5.60
N HIS A 47 -13.85 -14.56 6.83
CA HIS A 47 -14.81 -13.54 7.29
C HIS A 47 -14.68 -12.21 6.52
N VAL A 48 -13.48 -11.87 6.03
CA VAL A 48 -13.28 -10.68 5.17
C VAL A 48 -13.91 -10.91 3.81
N VAL A 49 -13.67 -12.09 3.21
CA VAL A 49 -14.25 -12.45 1.92
C VAL A 49 -15.79 -12.43 1.96
N GLU A 50 -16.39 -13.00 3.00
CA GLU A 50 -17.85 -13.02 3.15
C GLU A 50 -18.42 -11.62 3.42
N ALA A 51 -17.73 -10.77 4.20
CA ALA A 51 -18.15 -9.38 4.40
C ALA A 51 -18.12 -8.57 3.09
N THR A 52 -17.09 -8.78 2.26
CA THR A 52 -17.00 -8.14 0.93
C THR A 52 -18.13 -8.59 0.02
N LYS A 53 -18.42 -9.90 -0.06
CA LYS A 53 -19.54 -10.41 -0.85
C LYS A 53 -20.87 -9.80 -0.40
N LYS A 54 -21.13 -9.82 0.91
CA LYS A 54 -22.34 -9.23 1.46
C LYS A 54 -22.47 -7.75 1.10
N ALA A 55 -21.38 -6.99 1.20
CA ALA A 55 -21.41 -5.57 0.83
C ALA A 55 -21.79 -5.37 -0.65
N LEU A 56 -21.30 -6.23 -1.55
CA LEU A 56 -21.70 -6.21 -2.96
C LEU A 56 -23.18 -6.59 -3.14
N ASP A 57 -23.64 -7.65 -2.48
CA ASP A 57 -25.03 -8.14 -2.54
C ASP A 57 -26.02 -7.09 -1.99
N ASP A 58 -25.62 -6.36 -0.95
CA ASP A 58 -26.40 -5.27 -0.35
C ASP A 58 -26.38 -3.97 -1.21
N GLY A 59 -25.62 -3.94 -2.31
CA GLY A 59 -25.57 -2.80 -3.23
C GLY A 59 -24.56 -1.70 -2.88
N HIS A 60 -23.55 -1.97 -2.04
CA HIS A 60 -22.49 -1.00 -1.73
C HIS A 60 -21.49 -0.85 -2.89
N HIS A 61 -21.88 -0.12 -3.94
CA HIS A 61 -21.05 0.12 -5.13
C HIS A 61 -20.87 1.61 -5.50
N GLY A 62 -21.51 2.52 -4.75
CA GLY A 62 -21.49 3.95 -5.01
C GLY A 62 -20.29 4.68 -4.41
N TYR A 63 -20.21 5.98 -4.69
CA TYR A 63 -19.24 6.87 -4.05
C TYR A 63 -19.44 6.92 -2.53
N VAL A 64 -18.33 7.09 -1.83
CA VAL A 64 -18.28 7.39 -0.39
C VAL A 64 -17.59 8.74 -0.20
N LEU A 65 -17.56 9.24 1.03
CA LEU A 65 -16.78 10.44 1.35
C LEU A 65 -15.30 10.26 0.98
N PRO A 66 -14.59 11.33 0.58
CA PRO A 66 -13.20 11.22 0.13
C PRO A 66 -12.23 10.58 1.15
N ASN A 67 -12.51 10.69 2.44
CA ASN A 67 -11.72 10.07 3.52
C ASN A 67 -12.16 8.64 3.88
N GLY A 68 -13.17 8.09 3.21
CA GLY A 68 -13.70 6.75 3.43
C GLY A 68 -14.96 6.71 4.31
N THR A 69 -15.58 5.54 4.40
CA THR A 69 -16.80 5.34 5.19
C THR A 69 -16.56 5.54 6.68
N ILE A 70 -17.54 6.10 7.39
CA ILE A 70 -17.43 6.37 8.83
C ILE A 70 -17.25 5.07 9.63
N GLU A 71 -17.86 3.97 9.20
CA GLU A 71 -17.73 2.65 9.80
C GLU A 71 -16.30 2.13 9.72
N CYS A 72 -15.64 2.31 8.57
CA CYS A 72 -14.24 1.91 8.37
C CYS A 72 -13.30 2.78 9.21
N ARG A 73 -13.49 4.11 9.21
CA ARG A 73 -12.70 5.04 10.02
C ARG A 73 -12.83 4.73 11.51
N ASN A 74 -14.04 4.48 12.00
CA ASN A 74 -14.28 4.05 13.39
C ASN A 74 -13.64 2.69 13.72
N ALA A 75 -13.57 1.76 12.77
CA ALA A 75 -12.88 0.49 12.99
C ALA A 75 -11.37 0.68 13.17
N VAL A 76 -10.76 1.61 12.42
CA VAL A 76 -9.35 1.98 12.55
C VAL A 76 -9.09 2.62 13.92
N THR A 77 -9.91 3.57 14.36
CA THR A 77 -9.71 4.22 15.67
C THR A 77 -9.81 3.22 16.83
N ARG A 78 -10.77 2.28 16.80
CA ARG A 78 -10.84 1.18 17.77
C ARG A 78 -9.60 0.31 17.77
N LYS A 79 -9.02 0.03 16.59
CA LYS A 79 -7.78 -0.75 16.46
C LYS A 79 -6.59 -0.01 17.06
N ILE A 80 -6.48 1.29 16.80
CA ILE A 80 -5.44 2.16 17.39
C ILE A 80 -5.56 2.19 18.91
N LYS A 81 -6.78 2.39 19.45
CA LYS A 81 -7.02 2.34 20.91
C LYS A 81 -6.59 1.01 21.51
N LYS A 82 -6.92 -0.12 20.86
CA LYS A 82 -6.52 -1.45 21.33
C LYS A 82 -5.01 -1.67 21.31
N LEU A 83 -4.32 -1.17 20.28
CA LEU A 83 -2.88 -1.39 20.11
C LEU A 83 -2.03 -0.46 20.98
N TYR A 84 -2.47 0.79 21.14
CA TYR A 84 -1.63 1.88 21.65
C TYR A 84 -2.27 2.65 22.82
N ASN A 85 -3.47 2.26 23.27
CA ASN A 85 -4.27 2.97 24.27
C ASN A 85 -4.57 4.45 23.92
N ALA A 86 -4.43 4.84 22.65
CA ALA A 86 -4.64 6.20 22.17
C ALA A 86 -6.07 6.40 21.63
N ASP A 87 -6.69 7.50 22.03
CA ASP A 87 -7.98 7.95 21.50
C ASP A 87 -7.73 8.89 20.31
N ILE A 88 -8.22 8.48 19.14
CA ILE A 88 -8.09 9.24 17.88
C ILE A 88 -9.48 9.53 17.34
N ASP A 89 -9.73 10.80 17.03
CA ASP A 89 -10.94 11.22 16.34
C ASP A 89 -11.00 10.58 14.93
N PRO A 90 -12.10 9.92 14.54
CA PRO A 90 -12.29 9.37 13.20
C PRO A 90 -12.09 10.37 12.06
N GLU A 91 -12.29 11.67 12.28
CA GLU A 91 -12.03 12.73 11.30
C GLU A 91 -10.54 12.90 10.97
N ARG A 92 -9.65 12.36 11.81
CA ARG A 92 -8.19 12.30 11.55
C ARG A 92 -7.77 11.04 10.78
N VAL A 93 -8.72 10.21 10.34
CA VAL A 93 -8.44 8.96 9.61
C VAL A 93 -8.86 9.11 8.15
N ILE A 94 -7.97 8.73 7.24
CA ILE A 94 -8.22 8.67 5.80
C ILE A 94 -7.99 7.22 5.34
N ILE A 95 -8.98 6.63 4.67
CA ILE A 95 -8.87 5.29 4.09
C ILE A 95 -8.28 5.40 2.68
N MET A 96 -7.16 4.71 2.46
CA MET A 96 -6.39 4.78 1.21
C MET A 96 -6.27 3.41 0.54
N PRO A 97 -6.08 3.36 -0.79
CA PRO A 97 -5.85 2.11 -1.52
C PRO A 97 -4.43 1.58 -1.30
N GLY A 98 -4.16 1.11 -0.08
CA GLY A 98 -2.89 0.53 0.33
C GLY A 98 -1.84 1.53 0.81
N GLY A 99 -0.71 1.00 1.26
CA GLY A 99 0.36 1.78 1.90
C GLY A 99 1.14 2.68 0.94
N LYS A 100 1.43 2.21 -0.29
CA LYS A 100 2.26 2.97 -1.26
C LYS A 100 1.65 4.33 -1.64
N PRO A 101 0.36 4.44 -2.03
CA PRO A 101 -0.23 5.76 -2.28
C PRO A 101 -0.24 6.64 -1.03
N THR A 102 -0.48 6.05 0.15
CA THR A 102 -0.45 6.78 1.43
C THR A 102 0.92 7.42 1.67
N MET A 103 2.00 6.67 1.46
CA MET A 103 3.38 7.17 1.57
C MET A 103 3.65 8.28 0.55
N TYR A 104 3.24 8.08 -0.71
CA TYR A 104 3.40 9.08 -1.77
C TYR A 104 2.77 10.43 -1.40
N TYR A 105 1.52 10.41 -0.94
CA TYR A 105 0.82 11.65 -0.55
C TYR A 105 1.47 12.29 0.67
N ALA A 106 1.88 11.50 1.68
CA ALA A 106 2.56 12.03 2.84
C ALA A 106 3.89 12.71 2.45
N ILE A 107 4.70 12.06 1.62
CA ILE A 107 5.97 12.61 1.12
C ILE A 107 5.72 13.87 0.29
N THR A 108 4.76 13.86 -0.63
CA THR A 108 4.42 15.02 -1.47
C THR A 108 3.87 16.20 -0.67
N LEU A 109 3.17 15.93 0.45
CA LEU A 109 2.61 16.98 1.31
C LEU A 109 3.70 17.81 2.01
N PHE A 110 4.83 17.18 2.35
CA PHE A 110 5.94 17.83 3.03
C PHE A 110 7.16 18.10 2.12
N GLY A 111 7.20 17.46 0.94
CA GLY A 111 8.28 17.54 -0.03
C GLY A 111 8.10 18.73 -0.97
N GLU A 112 8.74 19.84 -0.63
CA GLU A 112 8.88 21.01 -1.49
C GLU A 112 10.35 21.25 -1.88
N PRO A 113 10.66 22.10 -2.88
CA PRO A 113 12.06 22.43 -3.19
C PRO A 113 12.80 22.87 -1.92
N SER A 114 14.01 22.32 -1.72
CA SER A 114 14.85 22.53 -0.53
C SER A 114 14.37 21.85 0.77
N ALA A 115 13.26 21.12 0.78
CA ALA A 115 12.90 20.25 1.90
C ALA A 115 13.77 18.99 1.91
N GLU A 116 14.24 18.60 3.09
CA GLU A 116 14.97 17.35 3.31
C GLU A 116 14.03 16.30 3.92
N ILE A 117 13.95 15.13 3.28
CA ILE A 117 13.18 13.98 3.79
C ILE A 117 14.16 12.86 4.09
N ILE A 118 14.30 12.54 5.38
CA ILE A 118 15.21 11.48 5.86
C ILE A 118 14.47 10.14 5.83
N TYR A 119 15.12 9.12 5.27
CA TYR A 119 14.65 7.73 5.31
C TYR A 119 15.78 6.79 5.74
N PRO A 120 15.48 5.62 6.35
CA PRO A 120 16.50 4.66 6.75
C PRO A 120 17.08 3.90 5.55
N ASP A 121 18.37 3.61 5.59
CA ASP A 121 19.07 2.74 4.62
C ASP A 121 19.80 1.59 5.37
N PRO A 122 19.43 0.31 5.17
CA PRO A 122 18.44 -0.20 4.21
C PRO A 122 16.98 0.13 4.59
N GLY A 123 16.21 0.61 3.62
CA GLY A 123 14.81 1.00 3.77
C GLY A 123 13.87 0.30 2.79
N PHE A 124 12.56 0.56 2.92
CA PHE A 124 11.61 0.09 1.92
C PHE A 124 11.88 0.84 0.59
N PRO A 125 12.12 0.15 -0.55
CA PRO A 125 12.63 0.79 -1.78
C PRO A 125 11.77 1.93 -2.33
N ILE A 126 10.49 1.96 -1.96
CA ILE A 126 9.58 3.00 -2.42
C ILE A 126 9.90 4.39 -1.84
N TYR A 127 10.56 4.47 -0.68
CA TYR A 127 10.88 5.74 -0.04
C TYR A 127 11.83 6.56 -0.91
N GLU A 128 12.95 5.97 -1.35
CA GLU A 128 13.92 6.62 -2.24
C GLU A 128 13.27 7.02 -3.58
N SER A 129 12.36 6.19 -4.11
CA SER A 129 11.66 6.50 -5.38
C SER A 129 10.66 7.66 -5.28
N MET A 130 10.29 8.07 -4.07
CA MET A 130 9.26 9.09 -3.82
C MET A 130 9.81 10.44 -3.34
N ILE A 131 11.09 10.52 -2.99
CA ILE A 131 11.81 11.73 -2.56
C ILE A 131 12.55 12.32 -3.77
#